data_AF-A0A961IAV8-F1
#
_entry.id   AF-A0A961IAV8-F1
#
_cell.length_a   1.000
_cell.length_b   1.000
_cell.length_c   1.000
_cell.angle_alpha   90.00
_cell.angle_beta   90.00
_cell.angle_gamma   90.00
#
_symmetry.space_group_name_H-M   'P 1'
#
loop_
_entity.id
_entity.type
_entity.pdbx_description
1 polymer ?
#
loop_
_entity_poly.entity_id
_entity_poly.type
_entity_poly.pdbx_seq_one_letter_code
_entity_poly.pdbx_strand_id
1 'polypeptide(L)'
;MYYENSKANKKGSLRWLILAALLLAGAGVAGYFYGPDLYYAYSGDTLPRMQHRAEEFAGRIGREAPHELLLDIEEMRRVLDILEKNDPAQADVQYLQGLLVFYEMAVRIPFTDHALMQLTGRRYLPVQLETEQMRRVSDVRLGQELSIRMRKALAIDPEFAQAPAAQLLIAYGDLFYTGRTDPQLVPRMDVALAGEVPAFLIRYRDWMGLALYALTGERERMQQLMNAIQNPPEDAEEQLENHLTLDENVSRLILCHGYFFSKNYLEALQLARQVKYNPAAATALRVEATRMEGEIFYIQRSPGAAIYFLNEAWQLSEGKDTFIERRLSELEQQQ
;
A
#
# COMPACT_ATOMS: atom_id res chain seq x y z
N MET A 1 -78.93 -0.64 -45.49
CA MET A 1 -78.11 -1.75 -44.97
C MET A 1 -76.68 -1.48 -45.36
N TYR A 2 -75.76 -1.32 -44.41
CA TYR A 2 -74.30 -1.57 -44.49
C TYR A 2 -73.61 -0.83 -43.34
N TYR A 3 -73.72 -1.40 -42.14
CA TYR A 3 -72.76 -1.17 -41.06
C TYR A 3 -72.60 -2.50 -40.34
N GLU A 4 -71.74 -3.35 -40.87
CA GLU A 4 -71.23 -4.49 -40.14
C GLU A 4 -69.80 -4.79 -40.60
N ASN A 5 -68.98 -5.20 -39.63
CA ASN A 5 -67.62 -5.73 -39.76
C ASN A 5 -66.45 -4.74 -39.85
N SER A 6 -66.10 -4.13 -38.70
CA SER A 6 -64.68 -3.81 -38.39
C SER A 6 -64.25 -4.20 -36.96
N LYS A 7 -64.96 -5.12 -36.30
CA LYS A 7 -64.63 -5.60 -34.95
C LYS A 7 -63.70 -6.84 -34.91
N ALA A 8 -63.02 -7.16 -36.00
CA ALA A 8 -62.14 -8.31 -36.08
C ALA A 8 -60.72 -7.94 -36.55
N ASN A 9 -59.98 -7.15 -35.76
CA ASN A 9 -58.50 -7.26 -35.72
C ASN A 9 -57.78 -6.48 -34.60
N LYS A 10 -58.47 -5.79 -33.69
CA LYS A 10 -57.81 -5.02 -32.61
C LYS A 10 -57.13 -5.88 -31.54
N LYS A 11 -57.53 -7.15 -31.37
CA LYS A 11 -56.91 -8.06 -30.38
C LYS A 11 -55.57 -8.63 -30.86
N GLY A 12 -55.35 -8.75 -32.17
CA GLY A 12 -54.07 -9.16 -32.75
C GLY A 12 -53.02 -8.07 -32.61
N SER A 13 -53.36 -6.82 -32.95
CA SER A 13 -52.42 -5.69 -32.88
C SER A 13 -51.99 -5.36 -31.46
N LEU A 14 -52.87 -5.45 -30.47
CA LEU A 14 -52.54 -5.17 -29.07
C LEU A 14 -51.55 -6.21 -28.50
N ARG A 15 -51.69 -7.49 -28.87
CA ARG A 15 -50.76 -8.56 -28.44
C ARG A 15 -49.37 -8.37 -29.02
N TRP A 16 -49.27 -8.00 -30.30
CA TRP A 16 -47.99 -7.70 -30.94
C TRP A 16 -47.33 -6.44 -30.39
N LEU A 17 -48.12 -5.41 -30.06
CA LEU A 17 -47.62 -4.20 -29.40
C LEU A 17 -47.09 -4.49 -27.98
N ILE A 18 -47.80 -5.32 -27.20
CA ILE A 18 -47.34 -5.74 -25.87
C ILE A 18 -46.07 -6.60 -25.98
N LEU A 19 -46.01 -7.51 -26.95
CA LEU A 19 -44.82 -8.34 -27.18
C LEU A 19 -43.61 -7.49 -27.60
N ALA A 20 -43.81 -6.52 -28.49
CA ALA A 20 -42.77 -5.58 -28.90
C ALA A 20 -42.32 -4.68 -27.75
N ALA A 21 -43.25 -4.20 -26.91
CA ALA A 21 -42.92 -3.43 -25.72
C ALA A 21 -42.16 -4.26 -24.68
N LEU A 22 -42.52 -5.53 -24.49
CA LEU A 22 -41.78 -6.45 -23.62
C LEU A 22 -40.40 -6.82 -24.18
N LEU A 23 -40.25 -6.93 -25.50
CA LEU A 23 -38.96 -7.14 -26.14
C LEU A 23 -38.08 -5.89 -26.07
N LEU A 24 -38.63 -4.69 -26.23
CA LEU A 24 -37.90 -3.43 -26.08
C LEU A 24 -37.57 -3.15 -24.62
N ALA A 25 -38.46 -3.45 -23.68
CA ALA A 25 -38.17 -3.38 -22.25
C ALA A 25 -37.12 -4.44 -21.86
N GLY A 26 -37.23 -5.67 -22.38
CA GLY A 26 -36.26 -6.74 -22.16
C GLY A 26 -34.88 -6.41 -22.76
N ALA A 27 -34.84 -5.84 -23.96
CA ALA A 27 -33.61 -5.36 -24.60
C ALA A 27 -33.06 -4.10 -23.93
N GLY A 28 -33.92 -3.22 -23.40
CA GLY A 28 -33.51 -2.05 -22.63
C GLY A 28 -32.97 -2.43 -21.25
N VAL A 29 -33.57 -3.40 -20.58
CA VAL A 29 -33.09 -4.00 -19.33
C VAL A 29 -31.78 -4.74 -19.60
N ALA A 30 -31.74 -5.62 -20.61
CA ALA A 30 -30.50 -6.31 -20.98
C ALA A 30 -29.41 -5.33 -21.44
N GLY A 31 -29.75 -4.28 -22.16
CA GLY A 31 -28.82 -3.21 -22.56
C GLY A 31 -28.37 -2.35 -21.38
N TYR A 32 -29.21 -2.13 -20.37
CA TYR A 32 -28.82 -1.41 -19.16
C TYR A 32 -27.90 -2.25 -18.26
N PHE A 33 -28.18 -3.55 -18.11
CA PHE A 33 -27.40 -4.45 -17.25
C PHE A 33 -26.14 -5.01 -17.93
N TYR A 34 -26.19 -5.29 -19.24
CA TYR A 34 -25.11 -5.93 -20.00
C TYR A 34 -24.53 -5.03 -21.11
N GLY A 35 -25.15 -3.90 -21.45
CA GLY A 35 -24.63 -2.99 -22.47
C GLY A 35 -23.29 -2.35 -22.10
N PRO A 36 -23.05 -1.92 -20.85
CA PRO A 36 -21.72 -1.50 -20.42
C PRO A 36 -20.70 -2.64 -20.55
N ASP A 37 -21.06 -3.85 -20.13
CA ASP A 37 -20.18 -5.02 -20.19
C ASP A 37 -19.84 -5.41 -21.64
N LEU A 38 -20.80 -5.35 -22.55
CA LEU A 38 -20.60 -5.56 -24.00
C LEU A 38 -19.80 -4.41 -24.63
N TYR A 39 -20.04 -3.16 -24.23
CA TYR A 39 -19.29 -2.01 -24.72
C TYR A 39 -17.80 -2.19 -24.42
N TYR A 40 -17.44 -2.45 -23.15
CA TYR A 40 -16.05 -2.62 -22.74
C TYR A 40 -15.39 -3.87 -23.32
N ALA A 41 -16.16 -4.94 -23.58
CA ALA A 41 -15.69 -6.15 -24.23
C ALA A 41 -15.25 -5.92 -25.69
N TYR A 42 -15.87 -4.97 -26.40
CA TYR A 42 -15.64 -4.77 -27.83
C TYR A 42 -14.99 -3.43 -28.18
N SER A 43 -14.83 -2.50 -27.24
CA SER A 43 -14.10 -1.26 -27.45
C SER A 43 -12.60 -1.48 -27.25
N GLY A 44 -11.82 -1.37 -28.35
CA GLY A 44 -10.36 -1.54 -28.33
C GLY A 44 -9.58 -0.48 -27.55
N ASP A 45 -10.26 0.48 -26.92
CA ASP A 45 -9.68 1.55 -26.10
C ASP A 45 -9.95 1.38 -24.59
N THR A 46 -10.60 0.29 -24.15
CA THR A 46 -10.92 0.05 -22.74
C THR A 46 -9.65 -0.02 -21.88
N LEU A 47 -8.62 -0.74 -22.32
CA LEU A 47 -7.39 -0.91 -21.54
C LEU A 47 -6.64 0.43 -21.33
N PRO A 48 -6.38 1.24 -22.38
CA PRO A 48 -5.84 2.60 -22.20
C PRO A 48 -6.67 3.49 -21.27
N ARG A 49 -8.01 3.41 -21.34
CA ARG A 49 -8.88 4.17 -20.42
C ARG A 49 -8.73 3.72 -18.97
N MET A 50 -8.57 2.42 -18.73
CA MET A 50 -8.36 1.89 -17.38
C MET A 50 -6.98 2.29 -16.83
N GLN A 51 -5.95 2.33 -17.68
CA GLN A 51 -4.63 2.86 -17.30
C GLN A 51 -4.75 4.33 -16.88
N HIS A 52 -5.41 5.15 -17.69
CA HIS A 52 -5.62 6.57 -17.37
C HIS A 52 -6.41 6.78 -16.07
N ARG A 53 -7.53 6.06 -15.89
CA ARG A 53 -8.33 6.14 -14.66
C ARG A 53 -7.55 5.65 -13.44
N ALA A 54 -6.66 4.67 -13.60
CA ALA A 54 -5.78 4.21 -12.52
C ALA A 54 -4.72 5.25 -12.14
N GLU A 55 -4.19 6.01 -13.09
CA GLU A 55 -3.27 7.12 -12.81
C GLU A 55 -3.99 8.27 -12.07
N GLU A 56 -5.18 8.65 -12.52
CA GLU A 56 -6.01 9.67 -11.87
C GLU A 56 -6.39 9.27 -10.42
N PHE A 57 -6.68 7.99 -10.21
CA PHE A 57 -7.03 7.46 -8.89
C PHE A 57 -5.93 7.75 -7.85
N ALA A 58 -4.66 7.64 -8.23
CA ALA A 58 -3.55 7.82 -7.31
C ALA A 58 -3.51 9.24 -6.72
N GLY A 59 -3.87 10.26 -7.51
CA GLY A 59 -3.94 11.65 -7.07
C GLY A 59 -5.08 11.97 -6.11
N ARG A 60 -6.02 11.01 -5.90
CA ARG A 60 -7.19 11.17 -5.01
C ARG A 60 -6.98 10.51 -3.63
N ILE A 61 -6.01 9.59 -3.52
CA ILE A 61 -5.67 8.92 -2.25
C ILE A 61 -5.24 9.96 -1.21
N GLY A 62 -5.92 9.98 -0.06
CA GLY A 62 -5.66 10.92 1.03
C GLY A 62 -6.31 12.30 0.85
N ARG A 63 -6.94 12.58 -0.31
CA ARG A 63 -7.72 13.81 -0.55
C ARG A 63 -9.23 13.57 -0.47
N GLU A 64 -9.68 12.39 -0.87
CA GLU A 64 -11.10 12.00 -0.86
C GLU A 64 -11.45 11.02 0.26
N ALA A 65 -12.76 10.83 0.48
CA ALA A 65 -13.24 9.93 1.51
C ALA A 65 -12.92 8.46 1.14
N PRO A 66 -12.36 7.66 2.07
CA PRO A 66 -11.95 6.28 1.78
C PRO A 66 -13.04 5.40 1.16
N HIS A 67 -14.31 5.59 1.56
CA HIS A 67 -15.41 4.78 1.04
C HIS A 67 -15.74 5.07 -0.43
N GLU A 68 -15.58 6.31 -0.90
CA GLU A 68 -15.81 6.69 -2.31
C GLU A 68 -14.74 6.06 -3.20
N LEU A 69 -13.48 6.13 -2.75
CA LEU A 69 -12.35 5.51 -3.43
C LEU A 69 -12.49 3.98 -3.55
N LEU A 70 -13.01 3.32 -2.52
CA LEU A 70 -13.25 1.87 -2.56
C LEU A 70 -14.35 1.48 -3.57
N LEU A 71 -15.40 2.30 -3.73
CA LEU A 71 -16.44 2.06 -4.74
C LEU A 71 -15.88 2.15 -6.16
N ASP A 72 -15.02 3.13 -6.43
CA ASP A 72 -14.35 3.27 -7.72
C ASP A 72 -13.43 2.08 -8.04
N ILE A 73 -12.70 1.58 -7.03
CA ILE A 73 -11.88 0.37 -7.18
C ILE A 73 -12.77 -0.82 -7.57
N GLU A 74 -13.92 -1.00 -6.92
CA GLU A 74 -14.85 -2.10 -7.24
C GLU A 74 -15.39 -1.98 -8.67
N GLU A 75 -15.74 -0.77 -9.13
CA GLU A 75 -16.19 -0.52 -10.50
C GLU A 75 -15.10 -0.86 -11.52
N MET A 76 -13.87 -0.35 -11.33
CA MET A 76 -12.75 -0.63 -12.21
C MET A 76 -12.41 -2.12 -12.25
N ARG A 77 -12.45 -2.81 -11.10
CA ARG A 77 -12.19 -4.25 -11.00
C ARG A 77 -13.20 -5.04 -11.82
N ARG A 78 -14.48 -4.64 -11.82
CA ARG A 78 -15.52 -5.25 -12.65
C ARG A 78 -15.20 -5.14 -14.14
N VAL A 79 -14.73 -3.97 -14.61
CA VAL A 79 -14.38 -3.78 -16.02
C VAL A 79 -13.16 -4.61 -16.42
N LEU A 80 -12.12 -4.65 -15.56
CA LEU A 80 -10.94 -5.48 -15.81
C LEU A 80 -11.27 -6.99 -15.80
N ASP A 81 -12.20 -7.44 -14.95
CA ASP A 81 -12.67 -8.83 -14.95
C ASP A 81 -13.40 -9.20 -16.25
N ILE A 82 -14.04 -8.24 -16.92
CA ILE A 82 -14.65 -8.45 -18.24
C ILE A 82 -13.57 -8.56 -19.30
N LEU A 83 -12.55 -7.67 -19.27
CA LEU A 83 -11.42 -7.75 -20.19
C LEU A 83 -10.68 -9.09 -20.07
N GLU A 84 -10.33 -9.51 -18.85
CA GLU A 84 -9.64 -10.78 -18.62
C GLU A 84 -10.44 -12.00 -19.10
N LYS A 85 -11.77 -11.95 -19.06
CA LYS A 85 -12.63 -13.03 -19.59
C LYS A 85 -12.64 -13.09 -21.11
N ASN A 86 -12.51 -11.94 -21.77
CA ASN A 86 -12.62 -11.84 -23.22
C ASN A 86 -11.28 -12.01 -23.92
N ASP A 87 -10.21 -11.49 -23.33
CA ASP A 87 -8.84 -11.66 -23.81
C ASP A 87 -7.92 -12.06 -22.64
N PRO A 88 -7.88 -13.36 -22.31
CA PRO A 88 -7.11 -13.85 -21.17
C PRO A 88 -5.61 -13.77 -21.43
N ALA A 89 -4.83 -13.63 -20.36
CA ALA A 89 -3.37 -13.63 -20.38
C ALA A 89 -2.71 -12.37 -20.99
N GLN A 90 -3.30 -11.20 -20.80
CA GLN A 90 -2.60 -9.94 -21.00
C GLN A 90 -1.86 -9.50 -19.72
N ALA A 91 -0.56 -9.23 -19.83
CA ALA A 91 0.26 -8.78 -18.70
C ALA A 91 -0.28 -7.48 -18.09
N ASP A 92 -0.68 -6.53 -18.94
CA ASP A 92 -1.25 -5.24 -18.51
C ASP A 92 -2.54 -5.39 -17.72
N VAL A 93 -3.42 -6.33 -18.10
CA VAL A 93 -4.67 -6.58 -17.36
C VAL A 93 -4.35 -7.15 -15.97
N GLN A 94 -3.42 -8.10 -15.85
CA GLN A 94 -3.00 -8.61 -14.54
C GLN A 94 -2.30 -7.55 -13.69
N TYR A 95 -1.48 -6.69 -14.31
CA TYR A 95 -0.83 -5.57 -13.65
C TYR A 95 -1.87 -4.58 -13.12
N LEU A 96 -2.83 -4.13 -13.93
CA LEU A 96 -3.88 -3.22 -13.49
C LEU A 96 -4.77 -3.82 -12.39
N GLN A 97 -5.11 -5.11 -12.51
CA GLN A 97 -5.86 -5.79 -11.45
C GLN A 97 -5.10 -5.80 -10.12
N GLY A 98 -3.79 -6.07 -10.15
CA GLY A 98 -2.98 -5.98 -8.94
C GLY A 98 -2.79 -4.53 -8.46
N LEU A 99 -2.68 -3.56 -9.36
CA LEU A 99 -2.59 -2.14 -8.99
C LEU A 99 -3.84 -1.67 -8.24
N LEU A 100 -5.04 -2.12 -8.64
CA LEU A 100 -6.27 -1.88 -7.90
C LEU A 100 -6.27 -2.51 -6.50
N VAL A 101 -5.67 -3.70 -6.34
CA VAL A 101 -5.48 -4.30 -5.00
C VAL A 101 -4.53 -3.47 -4.16
N PHE A 102 -3.44 -2.97 -4.75
CA PHE A 102 -2.52 -2.07 -4.07
C PHE A 102 -3.20 -0.76 -3.66
N TYR A 103 -4.02 -0.17 -4.51
CA TYR A 103 -4.80 1.02 -4.17
C TYR A 103 -5.78 0.77 -3.02
N GLU A 104 -6.44 -0.39 -3.01
CA GLU A 104 -7.27 -0.78 -1.87
C GLU A 104 -6.43 -0.87 -0.59
N MET A 105 -5.22 -1.42 -0.66
CA MET A 105 -4.28 -1.42 0.47
C MET A 105 -3.89 0.02 0.87
N ALA A 106 -3.56 0.90 -0.06
CA ALA A 106 -3.16 2.28 0.22
C ALA A 106 -4.26 3.15 0.81
N VAL A 107 -5.53 2.88 0.49
CA VAL A 107 -6.68 3.53 1.11
C VAL A 107 -6.88 3.03 2.55
N ARG A 108 -6.65 1.74 2.81
CA ARG A 108 -6.93 1.11 4.11
C ARG A 108 -5.76 1.21 5.08
N ILE A 109 -4.54 1.20 4.59
CA ILE A 109 -3.32 1.04 5.39
C ILE A 109 -2.55 2.36 5.38
N PRO A 110 -2.28 2.97 6.55
CA PRO A 110 -1.60 4.25 6.62
C PRO A 110 -0.10 4.09 6.34
N PHE A 111 0.35 4.45 5.13
CA PHE A 111 1.77 4.53 4.78
C PHE A 111 2.40 5.86 5.25
N THR A 112 2.42 6.06 6.56
CA THR A 112 2.88 7.29 7.23
C THR A 112 4.25 7.11 7.89
N ASP A 113 4.87 8.22 8.30
CA ASP A 113 6.10 8.25 9.11
C ASP A 113 5.95 7.44 10.40
N HIS A 114 4.80 7.55 11.07
CA HIS A 114 4.53 6.80 12.28
C HIS A 114 4.49 5.29 12.02
N ALA A 115 3.84 4.88 10.93
CA ALA A 115 3.77 3.49 10.53
C ALA A 115 5.15 2.94 10.13
N LEU A 116 5.96 3.75 9.42
CA LEU A 116 7.34 3.40 9.07
C LEU A 116 8.21 3.20 10.32
N MET A 117 8.05 4.07 11.31
CA MET A 117 8.74 4.00 12.60
C MET A 117 8.36 2.74 13.39
N GLN A 118 7.07 2.40 13.45
CA GLN A 118 6.61 1.18 14.08
C GLN A 118 7.15 -0.07 13.39
N LEU A 119 7.14 -0.08 12.05
CA LEU A 119 7.65 -1.19 11.26
C LEU A 119 9.16 -1.36 11.45
N THR A 120 9.94 -0.29 11.29
CA THR A 120 11.40 -0.38 11.38
C THR A 120 11.89 -0.64 12.80
N GLY A 121 11.30 -0.02 13.82
CA GLY A 121 11.76 -0.17 15.21
C GLY A 121 11.20 -1.40 15.90
N ARG A 122 9.88 -1.50 15.94
CA ARG A 122 9.14 -2.51 16.72
C ARG A 122 8.72 -3.72 15.90
N ARG A 123 8.91 -3.68 14.58
CA ARG A 123 8.53 -4.74 13.63
C ARG A 123 7.03 -4.99 13.60
N TYR A 124 6.24 -3.96 13.89
CA TYR A 124 4.79 -4.00 13.76
C TYR A 124 4.39 -3.56 12.37
N LEU A 125 3.63 -4.39 11.68
CA LEU A 125 3.00 -3.98 10.44
C LEU A 125 2.01 -2.83 10.71
N PRO A 126 1.89 -1.88 9.77
CA PRO A 126 0.85 -0.85 9.85
C PRO A 126 -0.53 -1.48 9.98
N VAL A 127 -1.35 -0.94 10.88
CA VAL A 127 -2.71 -1.43 11.13
C VAL A 127 -3.70 -0.69 10.22
N GLN A 128 -4.68 -1.42 9.66
CA GLN A 128 -5.74 -0.81 8.87
C GLN A 128 -6.51 0.28 9.64
N LEU A 129 -6.92 1.30 8.92
CA LEU A 129 -7.88 2.29 9.37
C LEU A 129 -9.25 1.62 9.55
N GLU A 130 -9.76 1.62 10.77
CA GLU A 130 -11.12 1.19 11.06
C GLU A 130 -12.04 2.42 11.03
N THR A 131 -12.89 2.52 10.01
CA THR A 131 -13.97 3.50 9.97
C THR A 131 -15.30 2.76 9.83
N GLU A 132 -16.37 3.33 10.40
CA GLU A 132 -17.71 2.70 10.41
C GLU A 132 -18.22 2.34 9.00
N GLN A 133 -17.75 3.06 7.98
CA GLN A 133 -18.17 2.91 6.58
C GLN A 133 -17.29 1.94 5.78
N MET A 134 -16.19 1.45 6.34
CA MET A 134 -15.29 0.51 5.65
C MET A 134 -15.51 -0.91 6.15
N ARG A 135 -15.86 -1.82 5.24
CA ARG A 135 -15.86 -3.25 5.53
C ARG A 135 -14.43 -3.69 5.83
N ARG A 136 -14.25 -4.45 6.92
CA ARG A 136 -12.96 -5.07 7.25
C ARG A 136 -12.59 -6.12 6.21
N VAL A 137 -11.37 -6.02 5.68
CA VAL A 137 -10.77 -6.99 4.75
C VAL A 137 -9.45 -7.45 5.35
N SER A 138 -9.08 -8.71 5.12
CA SER A 138 -7.81 -9.23 5.64
C SER A 138 -6.62 -8.65 4.86
N ASP A 139 -5.66 -8.04 5.56
CA ASP A 139 -4.37 -7.61 4.98
C ASP A 139 -3.62 -8.76 4.32
N VAL A 140 -3.67 -9.94 4.94
CA VAL A 140 -3.05 -11.17 4.42
C VAL A 140 -3.66 -11.53 3.06
N ARG A 141 -5.00 -11.41 2.92
CA ARG A 141 -5.68 -11.67 1.65
C ARG A 141 -5.27 -10.65 0.59
N LEU A 142 -5.30 -9.36 0.92
CA LEU A 142 -4.93 -8.29 -0.03
C LEU A 142 -3.48 -8.45 -0.49
N GLY A 143 -2.55 -8.69 0.46
CA GLY A 143 -1.15 -8.92 0.16
C GLY A 143 -0.93 -10.16 -0.73
N GLN A 144 -1.61 -11.28 -0.43
CA GLN A 144 -1.54 -12.47 -1.26
C GLN A 144 -2.06 -12.22 -2.68
N GLU A 145 -3.21 -11.56 -2.80
CA GLU A 145 -3.84 -11.26 -4.08
C GLU A 145 -2.94 -10.35 -4.93
N LEU A 146 -2.39 -9.29 -4.32
CA LEU A 146 -1.44 -8.38 -4.96
C LEU A 146 -0.24 -9.13 -5.53
N SER A 147 0.44 -9.94 -4.71
CA SER A 147 1.63 -10.65 -5.17
C SER A 147 1.31 -11.69 -6.25
N ILE A 148 0.15 -12.35 -6.19
CA ILE A 148 -0.27 -13.30 -7.24
C ILE A 148 -0.46 -12.59 -8.57
N ARG A 149 -1.18 -11.46 -8.59
CA ARG A 149 -1.45 -10.69 -9.82
C ARG A 149 -0.16 -10.18 -10.46
N MET A 150 0.73 -9.61 -9.66
CA MET A 150 2.00 -9.08 -10.16
C MET A 150 2.93 -10.17 -10.68
N ARG A 151 3.01 -11.31 -9.99
CA ARG A 151 3.77 -12.47 -10.50
C ARG A 151 3.19 -13.02 -11.80
N LYS A 152 1.86 -13.03 -11.95
CA LYS A 152 1.21 -13.43 -13.19
C LYS A 152 1.56 -12.47 -14.34
N ALA A 153 1.51 -11.16 -14.11
CA ALA A 153 1.91 -10.16 -15.10
C ALA A 153 3.34 -10.42 -15.58
N LEU A 154 4.30 -10.53 -14.65
CA LEU A 154 5.70 -10.84 -14.96
C LEU A 154 5.93 -12.22 -15.60
N ALA A 155 5.06 -13.20 -15.33
CA ALA A 155 5.16 -14.53 -15.94
C ALA A 155 4.63 -14.55 -17.38
N ILE A 156 3.66 -13.69 -17.70
CA ILE A 156 3.13 -13.50 -19.05
C ILE A 156 4.15 -12.75 -19.90
N ASP A 157 4.63 -11.61 -19.40
CA ASP A 157 5.66 -10.79 -20.03
C ASP A 157 6.65 -10.31 -18.96
N PRO A 158 7.89 -10.84 -18.94
CA PRO A 158 8.91 -10.40 -17.99
C PRO A 158 9.50 -9.02 -18.29
N GLU A 159 9.37 -8.53 -19.53
CA GLU A 159 10.02 -7.31 -20.04
C GLU A 159 9.03 -6.16 -20.29
N PHE A 160 7.76 -6.32 -19.89
CA PHE A 160 6.77 -5.27 -20.00
C PHE A 160 7.20 -4.00 -19.24
N ALA A 161 6.76 -2.84 -19.74
CA ALA A 161 7.24 -1.54 -19.27
C ALA A 161 7.11 -1.34 -17.74
N GLN A 162 6.07 -1.91 -17.12
CA GLN A 162 5.81 -1.78 -15.69
C GLN A 162 6.43 -2.91 -14.84
N ALA A 163 7.36 -3.69 -15.38
CA ALA A 163 8.06 -4.75 -14.65
C ALA A 163 8.72 -4.26 -13.33
N PRO A 164 9.43 -3.11 -13.29
CA PRO A 164 9.98 -2.59 -12.02
C PRO A 164 8.90 -2.27 -10.98
N ALA A 165 7.78 -1.68 -11.41
CA ALA A 165 6.64 -1.41 -10.54
C ALA A 165 5.99 -2.71 -10.04
N ALA A 166 5.86 -3.74 -10.87
CA ALA A 166 5.38 -5.04 -10.44
C ALA A 166 6.29 -5.69 -9.37
N GLN A 167 7.61 -5.54 -9.47
CA GLN A 167 8.53 -6.02 -8.44
C GLN A 167 8.33 -5.32 -7.09
N LEU A 168 8.15 -3.99 -7.11
CA LEU A 168 7.80 -3.20 -5.93
C LEU A 168 6.50 -3.71 -5.29
N LEU A 169 5.47 -3.90 -6.10
CA LEU A 169 4.15 -4.33 -5.64
C LEU A 169 4.16 -5.77 -5.10
N ILE A 170 5.01 -6.66 -5.61
CA ILE A 170 5.25 -7.97 -5.00
C ILE A 170 5.90 -7.82 -3.62
N ALA A 171 6.87 -6.92 -3.47
CA ALA A 171 7.51 -6.69 -2.17
C ALA A 171 6.49 -6.24 -1.12
N TYR A 172 5.57 -5.34 -1.49
CA TYR A 172 4.41 -4.97 -0.67
C TYR A 172 3.52 -6.18 -0.35
N GLY A 173 3.06 -6.90 -1.37
CA GLY A 173 2.13 -8.00 -1.17
C GLY A 173 2.70 -9.10 -0.27
N ASP A 174 3.99 -9.43 -0.44
CA ASP A 174 4.66 -10.46 0.35
C ASP A 174 4.91 -10.03 1.80
N LEU A 175 5.25 -8.76 2.04
CA LEU A 175 5.41 -8.23 3.39
C LEU A 175 4.10 -8.36 4.18
N PHE A 176 2.98 -7.95 3.60
CA PHE A 176 1.66 -7.99 4.25
C PHE A 176 1.07 -9.40 4.30
N TYR A 177 1.37 -10.26 3.33
CA TYR A 177 0.95 -11.66 3.34
C TYR A 177 1.65 -12.46 4.45
N THR A 178 2.97 -12.30 4.58
CA THR A 178 3.77 -13.13 5.50
C THR A 178 3.97 -12.51 6.88
N GLY A 179 3.84 -11.18 6.99
CA GLY A 179 4.23 -10.43 8.18
C GLY A 179 5.73 -10.49 8.47
N ARG A 180 6.55 -10.86 7.49
CA ARG A 180 7.98 -11.10 7.65
C ARG A 180 8.77 -10.37 6.57
N THR A 181 9.94 -9.89 6.97
CA THR A 181 10.97 -9.39 6.08
C THR A 181 11.76 -10.56 5.49
N ASP A 182 11.26 -11.15 4.40
CA ASP A 182 11.97 -12.19 3.66
C ASP A 182 13.21 -11.58 2.95
N PRO A 183 14.39 -12.23 3.00
CA PRO A 183 15.56 -11.79 2.23
C PRO A 183 15.30 -11.55 0.73
N GLN A 184 14.31 -12.23 0.14
CA GLN A 184 13.95 -12.06 -1.27
C GLN A 184 13.27 -10.72 -1.57
N LEU A 185 12.81 -9.97 -0.56
CA LEU A 185 12.20 -8.66 -0.77
C LEU A 185 13.23 -7.60 -1.18
N VAL A 186 14.46 -7.70 -0.67
CA VAL A 186 15.53 -6.73 -0.95
C VAL A 186 15.91 -6.69 -2.43
N PRO A 187 16.22 -7.82 -3.10
CA PRO A 187 16.49 -7.81 -4.54
C PRO A 187 15.34 -7.24 -5.39
N ARG A 188 14.08 -7.45 -4.98
CA ARG A 188 12.92 -6.87 -5.70
C ARG A 188 12.88 -5.36 -5.58
N MET A 189 13.19 -4.83 -4.40
CA MET A 189 13.30 -3.38 -4.22
C MET A 189 14.44 -2.78 -5.02
N ASP A 190 15.58 -3.47 -5.11
CA ASP A 190 16.71 -2.99 -5.90
C ASP A 190 16.34 -2.84 -7.38
N VAL A 191 15.56 -3.79 -7.94
CA VAL A 191 15.02 -3.68 -9.30
C VAL A 191 14.09 -2.49 -9.43
N ALA A 192 13.20 -2.26 -8.46
CA ALA A 192 12.28 -1.13 -8.48
C ALA A 192 12.97 0.24 -8.31
N LEU A 193 14.10 0.30 -7.61
CA LEU A 193 14.90 1.51 -7.43
C LEU A 193 15.77 1.82 -8.65
N ALA A 194 16.24 0.79 -9.35
CA ALA A 194 17.04 0.95 -10.57
C ALA A 194 16.19 1.18 -11.83
N GLY A 195 14.93 0.73 -11.82
CA GLY A 195 14.00 0.86 -12.95
C GLY A 195 13.10 2.08 -12.87
N GLU A 196 12.38 2.33 -13.96
CA GLU A 196 11.35 3.36 -14.02
C GLU A 196 10.07 2.88 -13.33
N VAL A 197 9.63 3.63 -12.30
CA VAL A 197 8.34 3.42 -11.65
C VAL A 197 7.43 4.61 -11.89
N PRO A 198 6.11 4.41 -12.05
CA PRO A 198 5.14 5.50 -12.14
C PRO A 198 5.31 6.50 -10.99
N ALA A 199 5.17 7.80 -11.28
CA ALA A 199 5.45 8.87 -10.31
C ALA A 199 4.68 8.69 -8.99
N PHE A 200 3.41 8.29 -9.05
CA PHE A 200 2.60 8.06 -7.85
C PHE A 200 3.11 6.92 -6.96
N LEU A 201 3.90 5.98 -7.48
CA LEU A 201 4.52 4.88 -6.72
C LEU A 201 5.81 5.29 -6.03
N ILE A 202 6.41 6.44 -6.36
CA ILE A 202 7.71 6.87 -5.82
C ILE A 202 7.69 6.94 -4.29
N ARG A 203 6.69 7.61 -3.69
CA ARG A 203 6.54 7.66 -2.22
C ARG A 203 6.50 6.26 -1.59
N TYR A 204 5.77 5.34 -2.21
CA TYR A 204 5.62 3.97 -1.70
C TYR A 204 6.91 3.17 -1.88
N ARG A 205 7.59 3.33 -3.02
CA ARG A 205 8.93 2.78 -3.25
C ARG A 205 9.89 3.22 -2.16
N ASP A 206 9.94 4.52 -1.90
CA ASP A 206 10.84 5.12 -0.92
C ASP A 206 10.51 4.64 0.50
N TRP A 207 9.22 4.62 0.87
CA TRP A 207 8.74 4.10 2.16
C TRP A 207 9.12 2.64 2.37
N MET A 208 8.87 1.77 1.38
CA MET A 208 9.20 0.34 1.46
C MET A 208 10.71 0.10 1.44
N GLY A 209 11.46 0.85 0.63
CA GLY A 209 12.91 0.77 0.57
C GLY A 209 13.54 1.11 1.92
N LEU A 210 13.13 2.22 2.54
CA LEU A 210 13.59 2.57 3.89
C LEU A 210 13.22 1.50 4.92
N ALA A 211 11.99 0.98 4.86
CA ALA A 211 11.53 -0.07 5.78
C ALA A 211 12.40 -1.32 5.68
N LEU A 212 12.58 -1.84 4.46
CA LEU A 212 13.31 -3.09 4.22
C LEU A 212 14.80 -2.93 4.50
N TYR A 213 15.43 -1.85 4.05
CA TYR A 213 16.87 -1.62 4.30
C TYR A 213 17.16 -1.40 5.79
N ALA A 214 16.29 -0.71 6.53
CA ALA A 214 16.44 -0.61 7.97
C ALA A 214 16.30 -1.97 8.65
N LEU A 215 15.24 -2.74 8.34
CA LEU A 215 14.99 -4.05 8.96
C LEU A 215 16.06 -5.11 8.67
N THR A 216 16.69 -5.02 7.51
CA THR A 216 17.76 -5.94 7.07
C THR A 216 19.16 -5.47 7.44
N GLY A 217 19.31 -4.21 7.89
CA GLY A 217 20.61 -3.64 8.23
C GLY A 217 21.45 -3.25 7.00
N GLU A 218 20.83 -3.01 5.86
CA GLU A 218 21.50 -2.57 4.61
C GLU A 218 21.86 -1.07 4.69
N ARG A 219 22.83 -0.74 5.55
CA ARG A 219 23.17 0.64 5.93
C ARG A 219 23.47 1.55 4.74
N GLU A 220 24.34 1.10 3.83
CA GLU A 220 24.80 1.93 2.71
C GLU A 220 23.64 2.29 1.78
N ARG A 221 22.80 1.29 1.47
CA ARG A 221 21.60 1.48 0.65
C ARG A 221 20.58 2.38 1.32
N MET A 222 20.35 2.19 2.63
CA MET A 222 19.46 3.04 3.41
C MET A 222 19.93 4.51 3.40
N GLN A 223 21.24 4.77 3.54
CA GLN A 223 21.79 6.12 3.49
C GLN A 223 21.68 6.75 2.10
N GLN A 224 21.99 5.98 1.05
CA GLN A 224 21.84 6.45 -0.33
C GLN A 224 20.39 6.84 -0.61
N LEU A 225 19.43 6.00 -0.22
CA LEU A 225 18.01 6.28 -0.39
C LEU A 225 17.57 7.49 0.44
N MET A 226 17.98 7.59 1.71
CA MET A 226 17.65 8.73 2.57
C MET A 226 18.20 10.05 2.00
N ASN A 227 19.43 10.04 1.47
CA ASN A 227 20.03 11.22 0.85
C ASN A 227 19.28 11.63 -0.42
N ALA A 228 18.84 10.67 -1.24
CA ALA A 228 18.05 10.92 -2.45
C ALA A 228 16.67 11.49 -2.13
N ILE A 229 16.05 11.04 -1.02
CA ILE A 229 14.77 11.58 -0.53
C ILE A 229 14.92 13.01 -0.04
N GLN A 230 16.00 13.32 0.69
CA GLN A 230 16.24 14.66 1.25
C GLN A 230 16.75 15.67 0.22
N ASN A 231 17.42 15.19 -0.82
CA ASN A 231 17.99 16.02 -1.88
C ASN A 231 17.52 15.46 -3.24
N PRO A 232 16.22 15.58 -3.56
CA PRO A 232 15.74 15.19 -4.87
C PRO A 232 16.42 16.07 -5.94
N PRO A 233 16.72 15.51 -7.14
CA PRO A 233 17.36 16.26 -8.21
C PRO A 233 16.44 17.39 -8.74
N GLU A 234 17.02 18.47 -9.27
CA GLU A 234 16.30 19.71 -9.65
C GLU A 234 15.21 19.50 -10.72
N ASP A 235 15.32 18.45 -11.54
CA ASP A 235 14.32 18.04 -12.52
C ASP A 235 13.13 17.27 -11.92
N ALA A 236 13.19 16.91 -10.63
CA ALA A 236 12.11 16.27 -9.88
C ALA A 236 11.16 17.26 -9.19
N GLU A 237 11.30 18.58 -9.40
CA GLU A 237 10.41 19.59 -8.79
C GLU A 237 8.93 19.38 -9.16
N GLU A 238 8.61 18.92 -10.37
CA GLU A 238 7.24 18.53 -10.76
C GLU A 238 6.73 17.28 -10.04
N GLN A 239 7.62 16.47 -9.46
CA GLN A 239 7.30 15.22 -8.77
C GLN A 239 7.42 15.32 -7.24
N LEU A 240 7.74 16.50 -6.70
CA LEU A 240 7.97 16.69 -5.26
C LEU A 240 6.76 16.27 -4.40
N GLU A 241 5.53 16.45 -4.90
CA GLU A 241 4.31 15.99 -4.22
C GLU A 241 4.26 14.46 -4.04
N ASN A 242 4.98 13.71 -4.88
CA ASN A 242 5.02 12.25 -4.88
C ASN A 242 6.23 11.68 -4.14
N HIS A 243 7.13 12.53 -3.61
CA HIS A 243 8.25 12.07 -2.79
C HIS A 243 7.84 11.90 -1.33
N LEU A 244 8.48 10.95 -0.66
CA LEU A 244 8.30 10.77 0.77
C LEU A 244 8.93 11.97 1.51
N THR A 245 8.16 12.70 2.28
CA THR A 245 8.69 13.70 3.21
C THR A 245 8.78 13.11 4.60
N LEU A 246 9.92 13.28 5.27
CA LEU A 246 10.16 12.77 6.61
C LEU A 246 10.57 13.89 7.55
N ASP A 247 10.02 13.88 8.76
CA ASP A 247 10.57 14.70 9.85
C ASP A 247 12.04 14.34 10.10
N GLU A 248 12.85 15.33 10.47
CA GLU A 248 14.28 15.16 10.68
C GLU A 248 14.57 14.14 11.80
N ASN A 249 13.78 14.16 12.88
CA ASN A 249 13.96 13.21 13.99
C ASN A 249 13.45 11.81 13.64
N VAL A 250 12.40 11.70 12.82
CA VAL A 250 11.96 10.43 12.23
C VAL A 250 13.07 9.83 11.37
N SER A 251 13.66 10.63 10.48
CA SER A 251 14.79 10.21 9.63
C SER A 251 15.96 9.69 10.47
N ARG A 252 16.34 10.41 11.53
CA ARG A 252 17.38 9.98 12.48
C ARG A 252 17.06 8.65 13.16
N LEU A 253 15.81 8.43 13.56
CA LEU A 253 15.41 7.18 14.20
C LEU A 253 15.34 5.99 13.23
N ILE A 254 14.90 6.19 11.99
CA ILE A 254 14.96 5.14 10.96
C ILE A 254 16.41 4.72 10.72
N LEU A 255 17.32 5.70 10.61
CA LEU A 255 18.75 5.43 10.52
C LEU A 255 19.25 4.68 11.77
N CYS A 256 18.86 5.12 12.97
CA CYS A 256 19.19 4.44 14.23
C CYS A 256 18.79 2.96 14.19
N HIS A 257 17.58 2.63 13.72
CA HIS A 257 17.11 1.26 13.58
C HIS A 257 17.99 0.47 12.60
N GLY A 258 18.30 1.01 11.42
CA GLY A 258 19.17 0.33 10.45
C GLY A 258 20.60 0.10 10.98
N TYR A 259 21.17 1.07 11.70
CA TYR A 259 22.47 0.92 12.37
C TYR A 259 22.41 -0.15 13.47
N PHE A 260 21.31 -0.21 14.22
CA PHE A 260 21.10 -1.25 15.23
C PHE A 260 21.05 -2.66 14.62
N PHE A 261 20.30 -2.86 13.52
CA PHE A 261 20.20 -4.16 12.87
C PHE A 261 21.47 -4.57 12.12
N SER A 262 22.26 -3.61 11.62
CA SER A 262 23.61 -3.86 11.10
C SER A 262 24.67 -4.07 12.19
N LYS A 263 24.26 -4.10 13.47
CA LYS A 263 25.11 -4.29 14.66
C LYS A 263 26.12 -3.18 14.90
N ASN A 264 25.93 -2.02 14.28
CA ASN A 264 26.73 -0.85 14.53
C ASN A 264 26.07 0.01 15.63
N TYR A 265 26.27 -0.45 16.85
CA TYR A 265 25.61 0.09 18.04
C TYR A 265 26.10 1.48 18.46
N LEU A 266 27.32 1.87 18.07
CA LEU A 266 27.87 3.17 18.41
C LEU A 266 27.12 4.29 17.67
N GLU A 267 27.02 4.18 16.35
CA GLU A 267 26.27 5.11 15.50
C GLU A 267 24.77 5.08 15.82
N ALA A 268 24.20 3.89 16.06
CA ALA A 268 22.81 3.77 16.51
C ALA A 268 22.57 4.56 17.81
N LEU A 269 23.46 4.42 18.80
CA LEU A 269 23.36 5.11 20.08
C LEU A 269 23.50 6.64 19.91
N GLN A 270 24.41 7.09 19.05
CA GLN A 270 24.58 8.53 18.76
C GLN A 270 23.29 9.13 18.17
N LEU A 271 22.69 8.46 17.19
CA LEU A 271 21.44 8.91 16.56
C LEU A 271 20.27 8.91 17.55
N ALA A 272 20.14 7.87 18.37
CA ALA A 272 19.13 7.82 19.43
C ALA A 272 19.28 9.01 20.38
N ARG A 273 20.50 9.32 20.84
CA ARG A 273 20.76 10.45 21.74
C ARG A 273 20.44 11.80 21.12
N GLN A 274 20.76 12.00 19.84
CA GLN A 274 20.41 13.22 19.13
C GLN A 274 18.91 13.49 19.19
N VAL A 275 18.06 12.46 19.03
CA VAL A 275 16.61 12.62 19.11
C VAL A 275 16.12 12.73 20.55
N LYS A 276 16.61 11.88 21.47
CA LYS A 276 16.23 11.88 22.89
C LYS A 276 16.42 13.24 23.56
N TYR A 277 17.55 13.90 23.28
CA TYR A 277 17.95 15.17 23.90
C TYR A 277 17.56 16.39 23.06
N ASN A 278 16.93 16.22 21.91
CA ASN A 278 16.39 17.33 21.15
C ASN A 278 15.09 17.85 21.83
N PRO A 279 15.07 19.10 22.34
CA PRO A 279 13.87 19.65 22.98
C PRO A 279 12.72 19.89 22.00
N ALA A 280 13.00 19.97 20.69
CA ALA A 280 11.98 20.13 19.65
C ALA A 280 11.37 18.79 19.19
N ALA A 281 11.95 17.64 19.59
CA ALA A 281 11.41 16.34 19.20
C ALA A 281 10.13 16.02 19.99
N ALA A 282 9.12 15.52 19.28
CA ALA A 282 7.88 15.07 19.90
C ALA A 282 8.13 13.98 20.97
N THR A 283 7.33 13.98 22.04
CA THR A 283 7.49 13.05 23.16
C THR A 283 7.54 11.59 22.70
N ALA A 284 6.69 11.19 21.75
CA ALA A 284 6.69 9.83 21.20
C ALA A 284 8.04 9.43 20.56
N LEU A 285 8.70 10.36 19.86
CA LEU A 285 10.01 10.11 19.25
C LEU A 285 11.11 10.02 20.32
N ARG A 286 11.02 10.84 21.39
CA ARG A 286 11.94 10.78 22.53
C ARG A 286 11.78 9.48 23.32
N VAL A 287 10.56 8.97 23.48
CA VAL A 287 10.28 7.64 24.06
C VAL A 287 10.98 6.56 23.24
N GLU A 288 10.78 6.55 21.92
CA GLU A 288 11.38 5.55 21.04
C GLU A 288 12.92 5.62 21.03
N ALA A 289 13.48 6.83 21.02
CA ALA A 289 14.92 7.04 21.13
C ALA A 289 15.50 6.50 22.45
N THR A 290 14.81 6.76 23.56
CA THR A 290 15.21 6.28 24.89
C THR A 290 15.09 4.76 24.99
N ARG A 291 14.04 4.17 24.40
CA ARG A 291 13.89 2.72 24.25
C ARG A 291 15.05 2.11 23.47
N MET A 292 15.45 2.71 22.36
CA MET A 292 16.57 2.24 21.54
C MET A 292 17.90 2.24 22.31
N GLU A 293 18.16 3.26 23.13
CA GLU A 293 19.31 3.27 24.03
C GLU A 293 19.27 2.07 25.00
N GLY A 294 18.10 1.77 25.57
CA GLY A 294 17.89 0.57 26.40
C GLY A 294 18.17 -0.75 25.68
N GLU A 295 17.65 -0.95 24.46
CA GLU A 295 17.91 -2.16 23.66
C GLU A 295 19.39 -2.33 23.30
N ILE A 296 20.08 -1.24 22.98
CA ILE A 296 21.52 -1.26 22.69
C ILE A 296 22.29 -1.76 23.91
N PHE A 297 22.02 -1.20 25.10
CA PHE A 297 22.68 -1.64 26.33
C PHE A 297 22.33 -3.08 26.70
N TYR A 298 21.11 -3.52 26.42
CA TYR A 298 20.72 -4.92 26.61
C TYR A 298 21.58 -5.86 25.77
N ILE A 299 21.71 -5.60 24.47
CA ILE A 299 22.51 -6.40 23.55
C ILE A 299 24.01 -6.37 23.94
N GLN A 300 24.49 -5.24 24.43
CA GLN A 300 25.86 -5.08 24.94
C GLN A 300 26.08 -5.73 26.32
N ARG A 301 25.11 -6.50 26.85
CA ARG A 301 25.18 -7.21 28.13
C ARG A 301 25.36 -6.30 29.34
N SER A 302 24.75 -5.12 29.30
CA SER A 302 24.65 -4.19 30.44
C SER A 302 23.20 -4.09 30.93
N PRO A 303 22.69 -5.11 31.64
CA PRO A 303 21.27 -5.18 32.01
C PRO A 303 20.83 -4.03 32.93
N GLY A 304 21.71 -3.56 33.83
CA GLY A 304 21.40 -2.42 34.70
C GLY A 304 21.16 -1.13 33.91
N ALA A 305 22.00 -0.84 32.91
CA ALA A 305 21.80 0.31 32.03
C ALA A 305 20.57 0.12 31.14
N ALA A 306 20.35 -1.09 30.60
CA ALA A 306 19.17 -1.40 29.81
C ALA A 306 17.86 -1.13 30.57
N ILE A 307 17.76 -1.65 31.80
CA ILE A 307 16.59 -1.44 32.67
C ILE A 307 16.41 0.03 33.02
N TYR A 308 17.49 0.77 33.29
CA TYR A 308 17.41 2.20 33.55
C TYR A 308 16.76 2.95 32.38
N PHE A 309 17.25 2.75 31.16
CA PHE A 309 16.74 3.47 29.99
C PHE A 309 15.35 2.99 29.57
N LEU A 310 15.04 1.70 29.70
CA LEU A 310 13.69 1.21 29.43
C LEU A 310 12.67 1.76 30.45
N ASN A 311 13.04 1.89 31.73
CA ASN A 311 12.20 2.56 32.73
C ASN A 311 12.03 4.05 32.43
N GLU A 312 13.09 4.75 32.01
CA GLU A 312 13.00 6.14 31.57
C GLU A 312 12.01 6.29 30.40
N ALA A 313 12.11 5.41 29.40
CA ALA A 313 11.20 5.41 28.24
C ALA A 313 9.74 5.10 28.66
N TRP A 314 9.55 4.14 29.58
CA TRP A 314 8.23 3.80 30.13
C TRP A 314 7.60 4.99 30.87
N GLN A 315 8.37 5.69 31.71
CA GLN A 315 7.92 6.90 32.41
C GLN A 315 7.58 8.03 31.44
N LEU A 316 8.42 8.27 30.42
CA LEU A 316 8.15 9.25 29.36
C LEU A 316 6.87 8.94 28.58
N SER A 317 6.49 7.65 28.48
CA SER A 317 5.23 7.21 27.88
C SER A 317 4.02 7.28 28.81
N GLU A 318 4.19 7.81 30.04
CA GLU A 318 3.19 7.80 31.11
C GLU A 318 2.70 6.39 31.49
N GLY A 319 3.53 5.38 31.27
CA GLY A 319 3.19 3.97 31.53
C GLY A 319 2.13 3.41 30.58
N LYS A 320 2.12 3.83 29.31
CA LYS A 320 1.13 3.38 28.31
C LYS A 320 1.71 2.50 27.21
N ASP A 321 3.03 2.46 27.04
CA ASP A 321 3.70 1.71 25.98
C ASP A 321 3.90 0.21 26.28
N THR A 322 2.89 -0.60 25.97
CA THR A 322 2.87 -2.05 26.26
C THR A 322 4.08 -2.83 25.72
N PHE A 323 4.76 -2.33 24.69
CA PHE A 323 5.99 -2.95 24.19
C PHE A 323 7.12 -2.83 25.22
N ILE A 324 7.28 -1.64 25.81
CA ILE A 324 8.32 -1.36 26.81
C ILE A 324 8.02 -2.09 28.11
N GLU A 325 6.75 -2.11 28.54
CA GLU A 325 6.28 -2.87 29.71
C GLU A 325 6.68 -4.35 29.62
N ARG A 326 6.31 -5.00 28.50
CA ARG A 326 6.67 -6.39 28.25
C ARG A 326 8.18 -6.59 28.29
N ARG A 327 8.94 -5.68 27.69
CA ARG A 327 10.40 -5.78 27.62
C ARG A 327 11.04 -5.70 29.00
N LEU A 328 10.56 -4.78 29.85
CA LEU A 328 11.00 -4.69 31.25
C LEU A 328 10.71 -5.97 32.02
N SER A 329 9.49 -6.52 31.88
CA SER A 329 9.12 -7.79 32.51
C SER A 329 10.01 -8.97 32.06
N GLU A 330 10.38 -9.03 30.78
CA GLU A 330 11.30 -10.06 30.26
C GLU A 330 12.71 -9.96 30.87
N LEU A 331 13.19 -8.74 31.14
CA LEU A 331 14.51 -8.51 31.75
C LEU A 331 14.55 -8.86 33.24
N GLU A 332 13.48 -8.55 33.97
CA GLU A 332 13.35 -8.87 35.40
C GLU A 332 13.31 -10.39 35.65
N GLN A 333 12.80 -11.17 34.71
CA GLN A 333 12.78 -12.64 34.80
C GLN A 333 14.14 -13.30 34.51
N GLN A 334 15.09 -12.56 33.90
CA GLN A 334 16.42 -13.07 33.54
C GLN A 334 17.49 -12.76 34.61
N GLN A 335 17.13 -12.01 35.66
CA GLN A 335 17.96 -11.73 36.83
C GLN A 335 17.68 -12.75 37.93
#